data_AF-A0A944N8X8-F1
#
_entry.id   AF-A0A944N8X8-F1
#
_cell.length_a   1.000
_cell.length_b   1.000
_cell.length_c   1.000
_cell.angle_alpha   90.00
_cell.angle_beta   90.00
_cell.angle_gamma   90.00
#
_symmetry.space_group_name_H-M   'P 1'
#
loop_
_entity.id
_entity.type
_entity.pdbx_description
1 polymer ?
#
loop_
_entity_poly.entity_id
_entity_poly.type
_entity_poly.pdbx_seq_one_letter_code
_entity_poly.pdbx_strand_id
1 'polypeptide(L)'
;MNSKRAAFIQLSSAETQSKFSQLNRADRKVTIWTRGELPVDLILDAWDDDSLVLDDSGCYHLVASFSSGQEGVVKPFLNSKLKLYLYFNIGVVGYIIELKSVVANSDKVNLQIIAPLLRLDKRGDERILAYPHRNAYIYLSAVEFGESESNRRDNVLPFASMVKDDRRDEFIKYGKMSNRQRVHPMLEGKEVVGFRVLDFSVQGGAFLVNRLERDLVSSFSWPQIAYLDFEGQLFELDGCNLVTIVDYLFSKAPSVPMYKVAIYFDSPGEQFNQLIEDLLGDKPEISSLGEELELFFNPER
;
A
#
# COMPACT_ATOMS: atom_id res chain seq x y z
N MET A 1 -7.39 1.03 -32.17
CA MET A 1 -7.20 -0.27 -31.50
C MET A 1 -6.04 -0.11 -30.53
N ASN A 2 -6.32 0.30 -29.29
CA ASN A 2 -5.30 0.43 -28.26
C ASN A 2 -5.38 -0.80 -27.37
N SER A 3 -4.31 -1.59 -27.33
CA SER A 3 -4.21 -2.74 -26.44
C SER A 3 -4.29 -2.26 -25.00
N LYS A 4 -5.42 -2.53 -24.32
CA LYS A 4 -5.52 -2.49 -22.86
C LYS A 4 -4.51 -3.51 -22.32
N ARG A 5 -3.30 -3.09 -21.99
CA ARG A 5 -2.29 -3.95 -21.38
C ARG A 5 -2.65 -4.14 -19.89
N ALA A 6 -3.03 -5.37 -19.59
CA ALA A 6 -3.20 -6.08 -18.31
C ALA A 6 -3.43 -5.24 -17.03
N ALA A 7 -4.67 -5.26 -16.53
CA ALA A 7 -5.10 -4.80 -15.21
C ALA A 7 -4.62 -5.69 -14.04
N PHE A 8 -3.56 -6.48 -14.24
CA PHE A 8 -3.14 -7.54 -13.32
C PHE A 8 -1.63 -7.66 -13.25
N ILE A 9 -1.10 -7.67 -12.03
CA ILE A 9 0.33 -7.88 -11.74
C ILE A 9 0.47 -9.20 -11.02
N GLN A 10 1.22 -10.13 -11.62
CA GLN A 10 1.53 -11.41 -11.00
C GLN A 10 2.55 -11.22 -9.87
N LEU A 11 2.25 -11.76 -8.70
CA LEU A 11 3.14 -11.73 -7.55
C LEU A 11 4.05 -12.96 -7.49
N SER A 12 5.21 -12.80 -6.86
CA SER A 12 6.09 -13.90 -6.51
C SER A 12 5.50 -14.77 -5.39
N SER A 13 6.07 -15.96 -5.17
CA SER A 13 5.64 -16.86 -4.10
C SER A 13 5.82 -16.25 -2.70
N ALA A 14 6.91 -15.51 -2.48
CA ALA A 14 7.18 -14.84 -1.19
C ALA A 14 6.16 -13.72 -0.92
N GLU A 15 5.83 -12.92 -1.93
CA GLU A 15 4.79 -11.90 -1.83
C GLU A 15 3.41 -12.52 -1.61
N THR A 16 3.12 -13.62 -2.30
CA THR A 16 1.87 -14.37 -2.14
C THR A 16 1.70 -14.83 -0.69
N GLN A 17 2.73 -15.45 -0.11
CA GLN A 17 2.72 -15.87 1.29
C GLN A 17 2.50 -14.68 2.23
N SER A 18 3.21 -13.58 2.03
CA SER A 18 3.03 -12.35 2.80
C SER A 18 1.58 -11.83 2.76
N LYS A 19 0.94 -11.84 1.58
CA LYS A 19 -0.45 -11.38 1.43
C LYS A 19 -1.44 -12.34 2.08
N PHE A 20 -1.25 -13.65 1.97
CA PHE A 20 -2.10 -14.59 2.69
C PHE A 20 -1.93 -14.48 4.21
N SER A 21 -0.72 -14.27 4.74
CA SER A 21 -0.52 -14.01 6.18
C SER A 21 -1.24 -12.73 6.63
N GLN A 22 -1.25 -11.69 5.79
CA GLN A 22 -2.03 -10.47 6.06
C GLN A 22 -3.54 -10.73 6.06
N LEU A 23 -4.05 -11.48 5.07
CA LEU A 23 -5.46 -11.88 5.00
C LEU A 23 -5.87 -12.71 6.22
N ASN A 24 -4.99 -13.61 6.67
CA ASN A 24 -5.22 -14.48 7.82
C ASN A 24 -5.32 -13.70 9.14
N ARG A 25 -4.53 -12.63 9.28
CA ARG A 25 -4.57 -11.70 10.43
C ARG A 25 -5.77 -10.73 10.37
N ALA A 26 -6.35 -10.54 9.19
CA ALA A 26 -7.53 -9.72 8.97
C ALA A 26 -8.84 -10.49 9.22
N ASP A 27 -9.96 -10.01 8.66
CA ASP A 27 -11.28 -10.61 8.81
C ASP A 27 -11.52 -11.85 7.93
N ARG A 28 -10.54 -12.23 7.10
CA ARG A 28 -10.57 -13.41 6.21
C ARG A 28 -11.77 -13.44 5.26
N LYS A 29 -12.37 -12.27 4.98
CA LYS A 29 -13.48 -12.18 4.03
C LYS A 29 -12.96 -12.26 2.61
N VAL A 30 -13.61 -13.11 1.83
CA VAL A 30 -13.28 -13.31 0.42
C VAL A 30 -14.56 -13.39 -0.39
N THR A 31 -14.48 -13.04 -1.67
CA THR A 31 -15.57 -13.21 -2.62
C THR A 31 -15.15 -14.26 -3.63
N ILE A 32 -15.98 -15.28 -3.85
CA ILE A 32 -15.76 -16.29 -4.88
C ILE A 32 -16.80 -16.19 -5.99
N TRP A 33 -16.42 -16.55 -7.21
CA TRP A 33 -17.36 -16.68 -8.31
C TRP A 33 -16.85 -17.64 -9.38
N THR A 34 -17.77 -18.06 -10.24
CA THR A 34 -17.48 -18.70 -11.53
C THR A 34 -18.15 -17.90 -12.64
N ARG A 35 -17.75 -18.12 -13.89
CA ARG A 35 -18.32 -17.42 -15.04
C ARG A 35 -19.83 -17.67 -15.14
N GLY A 36 -20.59 -16.58 -15.34
CA GLY A 36 -22.03 -16.62 -15.57
C GLY A 36 -22.87 -16.75 -14.29
N GLU A 37 -22.22 -16.89 -13.14
CA GLU A 37 -22.87 -16.97 -11.83
C GLU A 37 -22.60 -15.72 -11.01
N LEU A 38 -23.49 -15.43 -10.06
CA LEU A 38 -23.33 -14.30 -9.15
C LEU A 38 -22.21 -14.55 -8.13
N PRO A 39 -21.45 -13.52 -7.75
CA PRO A 39 -20.43 -13.66 -6.71
C PRO A 39 -21.04 -14.00 -5.35
N VAL A 40 -20.29 -14.76 -4.56
CA VAL A 40 -20.67 -15.22 -3.22
C VAL A 40 -19.56 -14.89 -2.23
N ASP A 41 -19.91 -14.21 -1.15
CA ASP A 41 -18.96 -13.86 -0.08
C ASP A 41 -18.82 -15.00 0.93
N LEU A 42 -17.58 -15.32 1.29
CA LEU A 42 -17.21 -16.38 2.23
C LEU A 42 -16.24 -15.85 3.28
N ILE A 43 -16.10 -16.61 4.36
CA ILE A 43 -15.05 -16.40 5.35
C ILE A 43 -14.14 -17.62 5.31
N LEU A 44 -12.84 -17.37 5.09
CA LEU A 44 -11.85 -18.44 5.18
C LEU A 44 -11.64 -18.83 6.65
N ASP A 45 -11.48 -20.12 6.90
CA ASP A 45 -11.06 -20.61 8.22
C ASP A 45 -9.68 -20.05 8.53
N ALA A 46 -9.34 -19.88 9.81
CA ALA A 46 -7.95 -19.54 10.15
C ALA A 46 -7.02 -20.70 9.77
N TRP A 47 -5.86 -20.37 9.20
CA TRP A 47 -4.78 -21.32 8.96
C TRP A 47 -3.55 -20.91 9.77
N ASP A 48 -2.64 -21.83 10.05
CA ASP A 48 -1.30 -21.48 10.50
C ASP A 48 -0.50 -20.90 9.32
N ASP A 49 0.35 -19.90 9.54
CA ASP A 49 1.15 -19.27 8.45
C ASP A 49 2.07 -20.32 7.76
N ASP A 50 2.40 -21.40 8.48
CA ASP A 50 3.15 -22.57 7.99
C ASP A 50 2.26 -23.67 7.36
N SER A 51 0.93 -23.53 7.45
CA SER A 51 -0.06 -24.52 6.99
C SER A 51 -0.78 -24.13 5.70
N LEU A 52 -0.25 -23.16 4.95
CA LEU A 52 -0.48 -23.10 3.50
C LEU A 52 0.22 -24.34 2.91
N VAL A 53 -0.41 -25.50 3.07
CA VAL A 53 0.18 -26.79 2.76
C VAL A 53 0.31 -26.87 1.25
N LEU A 54 1.55 -26.87 0.77
CA LEU A 54 1.91 -27.43 -0.51
C LEU A 54 1.58 -28.92 -0.44
N ASP A 55 0.57 -29.36 -1.18
CA ASP A 55 0.35 -30.79 -1.39
C ASP A 55 1.53 -31.42 -2.15
N ASP A 56 1.54 -32.75 -2.29
CA ASP A 56 2.59 -33.48 -3.03
C ASP A 56 2.71 -33.05 -4.50
N SER A 57 1.75 -32.28 -5.03
CA SER A 57 1.77 -31.64 -6.35
C SER A 57 2.27 -30.20 -6.35
N GLY A 58 2.61 -29.63 -5.19
CA GLY A 58 3.10 -28.26 -5.06
C GLY A 58 1.99 -27.20 -5.13
N CYS A 59 0.75 -27.54 -4.75
CA CYS A 59 -0.39 -26.62 -4.74
C CYS A 59 -0.85 -26.30 -3.31
N TYR A 60 -1.23 -25.05 -3.08
CA TYR A 60 -1.75 -24.56 -1.82
C TYR A 60 -3.25 -24.87 -1.66
N HIS A 61 -3.66 -25.26 -0.45
CA HIS A 61 -5.09 -25.50 -0.12
C HIS A 61 -5.61 -24.48 0.89
N LEU A 62 -6.82 -23.99 0.66
CA LEU A 62 -7.57 -23.11 1.55
C LEU A 62 -8.86 -23.80 1.98
N VAL A 63 -9.22 -23.67 3.25
CA VAL A 63 -10.51 -24.15 3.77
C VAL A 63 -11.41 -22.95 4.02
N ALA A 64 -12.62 -22.97 3.47
CA ALA A 64 -13.62 -21.95 3.72
C ALA A 64 -14.86 -22.55 4.41
N SER A 65 -15.35 -21.87 5.45
CA SER A 65 -16.62 -22.20 6.09
C SER A 65 -17.72 -21.30 5.54
N PHE A 66 -18.92 -21.84 5.40
CA PHE A 66 -20.06 -21.06 4.93
C PHE A 66 -20.57 -20.13 6.03
N SER A 67 -20.89 -18.89 5.65
CA SER A 67 -21.70 -18.00 6.48
C SER A 67 -23.10 -18.61 6.62
N SER A 68 -23.68 -18.55 7.83
CA SER A 68 -25.02 -19.06 8.11
C SER A 68 -26.05 -18.56 7.08
N GLY A 69 -26.76 -19.47 6.43
CA GLY A 69 -27.78 -19.17 5.42
C GLY A 69 -27.31 -19.15 3.96
N GLN A 70 -26.01 -19.36 3.67
CA GLN A 70 -25.49 -19.39 2.30
C GLN A 70 -25.19 -20.80 1.75
N GLU A 71 -25.35 -21.86 2.54
CA GLU A 71 -25.08 -23.26 2.19
C GLU A 71 -25.75 -23.73 0.88
N GLY A 72 -26.95 -23.23 0.56
CA GLY A 72 -27.68 -23.58 -0.66
C GLY A 72 -27.17 -22.86 -1.91
N VAL A 73 -26.58 -21.68 -1.74
CA VAL A 73 -26.13 -20.80 -2.84
C VAL A 73 -24.77 -21.25 -3.37
N VAL A 74 -23.92 -21.84 -2.51
CA VAL A 74 -22.54 -22.21 -2.90
C VAL A 74 -22.46 -23.57 -3.59
N LYS A 75 -23.41 -24.49 -3.35
CA LYS A 75 -23.40 -25.86 -3.91
C LYS A 75 -23.13 -25.94 -5.43
N PRO A 76 -23.67 -25.05 -6.30
CA PRO A 76 -23.37 -25.05 -7.73
C PRO A 76 -21.88 -24.77 -8.05
N PHE A 77 -21.22 -23.92 -7.25
CA PHE A 77 -19.81 -23.55 -7.44
C PHE A 77 -18.87 -24.71 -7.05
N LEU A 78 -19.28 -25.54 -6.09
CA LEU A 78 -18.43 -26.53 -5.42
C LEU A 78 -18.35 -27.88 -6.13
N ASN A 79 -19.37 -28.23 -6.93
CA ASN A 79 -19.41 -29.45 -7.74
C ASN A 79 -19.10 -29.19 -9.22
N SER A 80 -18.78 -27.95 -9.56
CA SER A 80 -18.44 -27.60 -10.92
C SER A 80 -17.02 -28.05 -11.23
N LYS A 81 -16.79 -28.69 -12.38
CA LYS A 81 -15.45 -28.81 -12.97
C LYS A 81 -14.91 -27.46 -13.45
N LEU A 82 -15.58 -26.36 -13.09
CA LEU A 82 -15.29 -25.03 -13.58
C LEU A 82 -14.22 -24.37 -12.72
N LYS A 83 -13.51 -23.45 -13.33
CA LYS A 83 -12.53 -22.60 -12.67
C LYS A 83 -13.27 -21.64 -11.75
N LEU A 84 -12.79 -21.54 -10.51
CA LEU A 84 -13.27 -20.57 -9.54
C LEU A 84 -12.29 -19.42 -9.47
N TYR A 85 -12.78 -18.22 -9.25
CA TYR A 85 -11.96 -17.08 -8.91
C TYR A 85 -12.25 -16.69 -7.48
N LEU A 86 -11.20 -16.38 -6.73
CA LEU A 86 -11.29 -15.82 -5.39
C LEU A 86 -10.70 -14.42 -5.42
N TYR A 87 -11.45 -13.48 -4.83
CA TYR A 87 -11.09 -12.10 -4.65
C TYR A 87 -11.05 -11.75 -3.18
N PHE A 88 -10.05 -10.97 -2.79
CA PHE A 88 -9.98 -10.38 -1.47
C PHE A 88 -9.28 -9.03 -1.54
N ASN A 89 -9.45 -8.24 -0.49
CA ASN A 89 -8.79 -6.95 -0.35
C ASN A 89 -7.82 -6.97 0.84
N ILE A 90 -6.69 -6.32 0.67
CA ILE A 90 -5.85 -5.88 1.80
C ILE A 90 -5.78 -4.36 1.69
N GLY A 91 -6.43 -3.67 2.63
CA GLY A 91 -6.74 -2.25 2.48
C GLY A 91 -7.59 -2.03 1.23
N VAL A 92 -7.14 -1.10 0.37
CA VAL A 92 -7.83 -0.75 -0.90
C VAL A 92 -7.33 -1.58 -2.09
N VAL A 93 -6.31 -2.42 -1.89
CA VAL A 93 -5.70 -3.19 -2.97
C VAL A 93 -6.44 -4.52 -3.12
N GLY A 94 -6.96 -4.75 -4.31
CA GLY A 94 -7.61 -6.00 -4.68
C GLY A 94 -6.61 -7.06 -5.13
N TYR A 95 -6.86 -8.30 -4.74
CA TYR A 95 -6.11 -9.46 -5.20
C TYR A 95 -7.06 -10.52 -5.73
N ILE A 96 -6.68 -11.20 -6.80
CA ILE A 96 -7.44 -12.26 -7.45
C ILE A 96 -6.56 -13.48 -7.64
N ILE A 97 -7.13 -14.65 -7.42
CA ILE A 97 -6.46 -15.93 -7.68
C ILE A 97 -7.44 -16.93 -8.31
N GLU A 98 -6.92 -17.76 -9.21
CA GLU A 98 -7.68 -18.87 -9.79
C GLU A 98 -7.56 -20.11 -8.89
N LEU A 99 -8.71 -20.72 -8.61
CA LEU A 99 -8.88 -21.86 -7.73
C LEU A 99 -9.68 -22.98 -8.39
N LYS A 100 -9.63 -24.15 -7.79
CA LYS A 100 -10.52 -25.27 -8.08
C LYS A 100 -11.07 -25.85 -6.77
N SER A 101 -12.36 -26.16 -6.75
CA SER A 101 -12.95 -26.94 -5.65
C SER A 101 -12.50 -28.40 -5.75
N VAL A 102 -11.98 -28.96 -4.65
CA VAL A 102 -11.54 -30.36 -4.60
C VAL A 102 -12.57 -31.23 -3.90
N VAL A 103 -13.06 -30.77 -2.74
CA VAL A 103 -14.06 -31.47 -1.92
C VAL A 103 -14.89 -30.45 -1.17
N ALA A 104 -16.20 -30.65 -1.12
CA ALA A 104 -17.11 -29.90 -0.27
C ALA A 104 -17.90 -30.85 0.63
N ASN A 105 -17.92 -30.54 1.92
CA ASN A 105 -18.85 -31.11 2.90
C ASN A 105 -19.99 -30.12 3.14
N SER A 106 -21.00 -30.49 3.94
CA SER A 106 -22.17 -29.64 4.18
C SER A 106 -21.83 -28.23 4.67
N ASP A 107 -20.72 -28.09 5.41
CA ASP A 107 -20.41 -26.86 6.15
C ASP A 107 -19.07 -26.22 5.70
N LYS A 108 -18.27 -26.93 4.89
CA LYS A 108 -16.91 -26.52 4.50
C LYS A 108 -16.56 -26.88 3.06
N VAL A 109 -15.71 -26.07 2.44
CA VAL A 109 -15.09 -26.34 1.14
C VAL A 109 -13.57 -26.31 1.23
N ASN A 110 -12.93 -27.28 0.57
CA ASN A 110 -11.49 -27.26 0.27
C ASN A 110 -11.26 -26.69 -1.14
N LEU A 111 -10.54 -25.57 -1.19
CA LEU A 111 -10.18 -24.85 -2.40
C LEU A 111 -8.69 -25.04 -2.69
N GLN A 112 -8.35 -25.56 -3.85
CA GLN A 112 -6.98 -25.70 -4.33
C GLN A 112 -6.61 -24.48 -5.18
N ILE A 113 -5.49 -23.85 -4.86
CA ILE A 113 -4.89 -22.78 -5.67
C ILE A 113 -4.22 -23.41 -6.89
N ILE A 114 -4.62 -22.96 -8.07
CA ILE A 114 -4.12 -23.49 -9.35
C ILE A 114 -3.38 -22.45 -10.20
N ALA A 115 -3.40 -21.18 -9.78
CA ALA A 115 -2.68 -20.10 -10.45
C ALA A 115 -1.97 -19.18 -9.44
N PRO A 116 -0.95 -18.42 -9.89
CA PRO A 116 -0.33 -17.38 -9.09
C PRO A 116 -1.33 -16.32 -8.61
N LEU A 117 -1.06 -15.72 -7.46
CA LEU A 117 -1.82 -14.58 -6.96
C LEU A 117 -1.58 -13.37 -7.87
N LEU A 118 -2.66 -12.79 -8.35
CA LEU A 118 -2.65 -11.56 -9.12
C LEU A 118 -3.05 -10.41 -8.21
N ARG A 119 -2.26 -9.36 -8.19
CA ARG A 119 -2.71 -8.05 -7.72
C ARG A 119 -3.55 -7.44 -8.84
N LEU A 120 -4.79 -7.08 -8.52
CA LEU A 120 -5.56 -6.20 -9.40
C LEU A 120 -4.86 -4.85 -9.44
N ASP A 121 -4.37 -4.52 -10.61
CA ASP A 121 -4.02 -3.15 -10.95
C ASP A 121 -5.31 -2.40 -11.29
N LYS A 122 -6.20 -2.27 -10.29
CA LYS A 122 -7.21 -1.23 -10.31
C LYS A 122 -6.44 0.07 -10.14
N ARG A 123 -6.14 0.76 -11.24
CA ARG A 123 -5.79 2.19 -11.17
C ARG A 123 -4.57 2.45 -10.24
N GLY A 124 -3.55 1.58 -10.27
CA GLY A 124 -2.42 1.59 -9.32
C GLY A 124 -1.49 2.81 -9.36
N ASP A 125 -1.83 3.85 -10.14
CA ASP A 125 -1.12 5.12 -10.13
C ASP A 125 -2.07 6.31 -10.37
N GLU A 126 -3.36 6.17 -10.00
CA GLU A 126 -4.26 7.33 -10.00
C GLU A 126 -3.86 8.24 -8.84
N ARG A 127 -3.02 9.19 -9.21
CA ARG A 127 -2.39 10.13 -8.31
C ARG A 127 -3.36 11.27 -8.03
N ILE A 128 -3.67 11.43 -6.76
CA ILE A 128 -4.38 12.60 -6.27
C ILE A 128 -3.42 13.78 -6.38
N LEU A 129 -3.68 14.65 -7.36
CA LEU A 129 -2.91 15.88 -7.54
C LEU A 129 -3.21 16.83 -6.38
N ALA A 130 -2.19 17.09 -5.56
CA ALA A 130 -2.29 17.99 -4.44
C ALA A 130 -1.89 19.42 -4.82
N TYR A 131 -0.73 19.61 -5.47
CA TYR A 131 -0.32 20.94 -5.94
C TYR A 131 -0.98 21.27 -7.29
N PRO A 132 -1.41 22.53 -7.53
CA PRO A 132 -1.41 23.67 -6.61
C PRO A 132 -2.67 23.81 -5.75
N HIS A 133 -3.67 22.96 -5.94
CA HIS A 133 -5.06 23.25 -5.54
C HIS A 133 -5.43 22.83 -4.13
N ARG A 134 -4.75 21.83 -3.55
CA ARG A 134 -5.06 21.24 -2.25
C ARG A 134 -3.95 21.49 -1.26
N ASN A 135 -4.28 21.67 0.01
CA ASN A 135 -3.25 21.95 1.01
C ASN A 135 -2.63 20.65 1.53
N ALA A 136 -1.51 20.22 0.97
CA ALA A 136 -0.83 18.99 1.38
C ALA A 136 0.66 19.21 1.67
N TYR A 137 1.14 18.71 2.80
CA TYR A 137 2.55 18.71 3.19
C TYR A 137 2.96 17.36 3.74
N ILE A 138 4.18 16.95 3.45
CA ILE A 138 4.79 15.78 4.05
C ILE A 138 5.94 16.20 4.96
N TYR A 139 5.95 15.69 6.17
CA TYR A 139 6.98 15.95 7.17
C TYR A 139 7.84 14.70 7.36
N LEU A 140 9.15 14.84 7.21
CA LEU A 140 10.13 13.78 7.43
C LEU A 140 10.90 14.05 8.73
N SER A 141 11.27 12.99 9.44
CA SER A 141 12.07 13.09 10.67
C SER A 141 13.50 13.51 10.34
N ALA A 142 14.00 14.55 10.99
CA ALA A 142 15.40 14.97 10.89
C ALA A 142 16.33 14.16 11.82
N VAL A 143 15.78 13.22 12.59
CA VAL A 143 16.50 12.47 13.62
C VAL A 143 17.22 11.27 13.00
N GLU A 144 18.51 11.48 12.69
CA GLU A 144 19.68 10.62 13.00
C GLU A 144 20.75 10.69 11.90
N PHE A 145 21.69 11.62 12.08
CA PHE A 145 23.07 11.39 11.67
C PHE A 145 23.67 10.38 12.66
N GLY A 146 23.52 9.09 12.34
CA GLY A 146 24.28 7.98 12.91
C GLY A 146 24.23 7.85 14.43
N GLU A 147 23.20 7.21 14.97
CA GLU A 147 23.37 6.32 16.11
C GLU A 147 22.65 5.00 15.84
N SER A 148 23.42 3.92 15.87
CA SER A 148 22.96 2.55 15.70
C SER A 148 21.87 2.15 16.70
N GLU A 149 20.96 1.28 16.25
CA GLU A 149 19.70 0.77 16.84
C GLU A 149 19.66 0.29 18.31
N SER A 150 20.66 0.51 19.17
CA SER A 150 20.70 -0.16 20.47
C SER A 150 20.03 0.56 21.66
N ASN A 151 19.49 1.77 21.53
CA ASN A 151 19.06 2.56 22.72
C ASN A 151 17.57 2.96 22.77
N ARG A 152 16.67 2.19 22.15
CA ARG A 152 15.22 2.31 22.45
C ARG A 152 14.83 1.46 23.65
N ARG A 153 15.24 1.90 24.84
CA ARG A 153 14.62 1.67 26.17
C ARG A 153 15.57 2.22 27.23
N ASP A 154 15.35 3.47 27.65
CA ASP A 154 15.24 3.83 29.06
C ASP A 154 15.23 5.37 29.24
N ASN A 155 14.36 5.81 30.15
CA ASN A 155 14.23 7.18 30.60
C ASN A 155 15.51 7.68 31.30
N VAL A 156 16.42 8.36 30.58
CA VAL A 156 17.32 9.37 31.16
C VAL A 156 17.71 10.38 30.07
N LEU A 157 17.42 11.67 30.26
CA LEU A 157 18.01 12.75 29.48
C LEU A 157 19.50 12.89 29.83
N PRO A 158 20.44 12.87 28.87
CA PRO A 158 21.76 13.44 29.07
C PRO A 158 21.82 14.79 28.33
N PHE A 159 21.76 15.87 29.11
CA PHE A 159 22.31 17.14 28.66
C PHE A 159 23.83 16.98 28.42
N ALA A 160 24.27 17.42 27.24
CA ALA A 160 25.65 17.79 26.85
C ALA A 160 26.68 16.68 26.53
N SER A 161 26.93 16.48 25.23
CA SER A 161 28.28 16.42 24.67
C SER A 161 28.23 16.98 23.23
N MET A 162 28.64 18.24 23.03
CA MET A 162 29.96 18.65 22.52
C MET A 162 30.38 18.01 21.17
N VAL A 163 29.56 18.20 20.13
CA VAL A 163 30.05 18.66 18.81
C VAL A 163 28.99 19.65 18.29
N LYS A 164 29.27 20.96 18.42
CA LYS A 164 28.52 21.97 17.66
C LYS A 164 28.96 21.84 16.22
N ASP A 165 28.21 21.06 15.44
CA ASP A 165 28.34 21.09 14.00
C ASP A 165 27.72 22.41 13.54
N ASP A 166 28.55 23.38 13.14
CA ASP A 166 28.12 24.72 12.68
C ASP A 166 27.06 24.62 11.56
N ARG A 167 27.03 23.49 10.83
CA ARG A 167 26.00 23.17 9.84
C ARG A 167 24.62 22.93 10.46
N ARG A 168 24.51 22.34 11.66
CA ARG A 168 23.23 22.09 12.35
C ARG A 168 22.61 23.41 12.84
N ASP A 169 23.42 24.34 13.32
CA ASP A 169 22.95 25.64 13.81
C ASP A 169 22.55 26.57 12.65
N GLU A 170 23.28 26.58 11.53
CA GLU A 170 22.81 27.22 10.29
C GLU A 170 21.54 26.55 9.75
N PHE A 171 21.46 25.22 9.81
CA PHE A 171 20.34 24.43 9.32
C PHE A 171 19.04 24.64 10.09
N ILE A 172 19.05 24.65 11.42
CA ILE A 172 17.86 25.00 12.23
C ILE A 172 17.43 26.45 11.95
N LYS A 173 18.39 27.33 11.68
CA LYS A 173 18.13 28.74 11.36
C LYS A 173 17.55 28.92 9.95
N TYR A 174 17.98 28.11 8.97
CA TYR A 174 17.45 28.10 7.59
C TYR A 174 16.16 27.31 7.45
N GLY A 175 15.98 26.20 8.16
CA GLY A 175 14.72 25.47 8.26
C GLY A 175 13.62 26.31 8.91
N LYS A 176 13.97 27.18 9.87
CA LYS A 176 13.07 28.23 10.38
C LYS A 176 12.82 29.36 9.37
N MET A 177 13.69 29.56 8.37
CA MET A 177 13.52 30.58 7.33
C MET A 177 12.74 30.08 6.10
N SER A 178 12.82 28.80 5.74
CA SER A 178 11.99 28.19 4.69
C SER A 178 10.59 27.81 5.21
N ASN A 179 10.46 27.39 6.47
CA ASN A 179 9.17 27.10 7.12
C ASN A 179 8.57 28.33 7.81
N ARG A 180 8.18 29.34 7.04
CA ARG A 180 7.09 30.24 7.46
C ARG A 180 5.70 29.56 7.40
N GLN A 181 5.65 28.27 7.10
CA GLN A 181 4.44 27.47 7.21
C GLN A 181 4.47 26.79 8.58
N ARG A 182 3.46 27.12 9.38
CA ARG A 182 3.24 26.55 10.72
C ARG A 182 3.31 25.03 10.60
N VAL A 183 4.31 24.43 11.24
CA VAL A 183 4.33 22.98 11.50
C VAL A 183 2.97 22.61 12.09
N HIS A 184 2.39 21.50 11.64
CA HIS A 184 1.10 21.05 12.13
C HIS A 184 1.11 21.00 13.68
N PRO A 185 0.08 21.48 14.40
CA PRO A 185 0.10 21.58 15.87
C PRO A 185 0.46 20.26 16.58
N MET A 186 0.05 19.11 16.01
CA MET A 186 0.37 17.78 16.56
C MET A 186 1.83 17.34 16.36
N LEU A 187 2.60 18.07 15.56
CA LEU A 187 4.04 17.84 15.35
C LEU A 187 4.90 18.89 16.07
N GLU A 188 4.30 19.83 16.83
CA GLU A 188 5.05 20.77 17.65
C GLU A 188 5.92 20.01 18.65
N GLY A 189 7.22 20.32 18.67
CA GLY A 189 8.21 19.64 19.52
C GLY A 189 8.90 18.44 18.87
N LYS A 190 8.44 17.95 17.71
CA LYS A 190 9.19 16.96 16.92
C LYS A 190 10.20 17.66 16.00
N GLU A 191 11.40 17.09 15.86
CA GLU A 191 12.40 17.55 14.88
C GLU A 191 12.03 17.02 13.48
N VAL A 192 11.11 17.71 12.81
CA VAL A 192 10.62 17.35 11.47
C VAL A 192 10.83 18.47 10.45
N VAL A 193 10.97 18.10 9.18
CA VAL A 193 11.06 19.03 8.05
C VAL A 193 9.91 18.77 7.09
N GLY A 194 9.13 19.83 6.83
CA GLY A 194 7.96 19.79 5.95
C GLY A 194 8.29 20.13 4.50
N PHE A 195 7.68 19.41 3.56
CA PHE A 195 7.82 19.60 2.13
C PHE A 195 6.45 19.65 1.44
N ARG A 196 6.35 20.44 0.37
CA ARG A 196 5.10 20.59 -0.36
C ARG A 196 4.84 19.37 -1.24
N VAL A 197 3.71 18.70 -1.03
CA VAL A 197 3.31 17.52 -1.81
C VAL A 197 2.77 17.96 -3.18
N LEU A 198 3.26 17.30 -4.23
CA LEU A 198 2.77 17.41 -5.61
C LEU A 198 1.56 16.52 -5.83
N ASP A 199 1.74 15.25 -5.49
CA ASP A 199 0.83 14.17 -5.78
C ASP A 199 1.02 13.03 -4.78
N PHE A 200 -0.03 12.24 -4.55
CA PHE A 200 0.03 11.04 -3.73
C PHE A 200 -0.98 9.99 -4.19
N SER A 201 -0.72 8.74 -3.88
CA SER A 201 -1.56 7.58 -4.17
C SER A 201 -1.63 6.68 -2.94
N VAL A 202 -2.23 5.50 -3.10
CA VAL A 202 -2.29 4.45 -2.07
C VAL A 202 -0.91 3.99 -1.61
N GLN A 203 0.12 4.08 -2.46
CA GLN A 203 1.41 3.42 -2.22
C GLN A 203 2.60 4.38 -2.21
N GLY A 204 2.40 5.63 -2.60
CA GLY A 204 3.51 6.56 -2.69
C GLY A 204 3.06 7.99 -2.85
N GLY A 205 4.04 8.87 -2.82
CA GLY A 205 3.81 10.29 -3.01
C GLY A 205 5.04 10.96 -3.56
N ALA A 206 4.83 12.18 -4.05
CA ALA A 206 5.92 13.02 -4.49
C ALA A 206 5.80 14.43 -3.96
N PHE A 207 6.94 15.04 -3.66
CA PHE A 207 7.03 16.38 -3.11
C PHE A 207 8.17 17.18 -3.76
N LEU A 208 8.08 18.50 -3.62
CA LEU A 208 9.07 19.43 -4.16
C LEU A 208 10.09 19.81 -3.11
N VAL A 209 11.34 19.88 -3.56
CA VAL A 209 12.48 20.38 -2.77
C VAL A 209 13.33 21.32 -3.62
N ASN A 210 13.95 22.31 -2.98
CA ASN A 210 15.02 23.10 -3.59
C ASN A 210 16.37 22.38 -3.46
N ARG A 211 17.46 22.99 -3.96
CA ARG A 211 18.80 22.40 -3.92
C ARG A 211 19.30 22.04 -2.52
N LEU A 212 19.11 22.91 -1.52
CA LEU A 212 19.56 22.65 -0.15
C LEU A 212 18.75 21.53 0.50
N GLU A 213 17.43 21.55 0.28
CA GLU A 213 16.50 20.52 0.77
C GLU A 213 16.74 19.16 0.09
N ARG A 214 17.15 19.15 -1.17
CA ARG A 214 17.55 17.93 -1.89
C ARG A 214 18.74 17.26 -1.22
N ASP A 215 19.77 18.03 -0.89
CA ASP A 215 20.99 17.52 -0.25
C ASP A 215 20.64 16.95 1.14
N LEU A 216 19.72 17.58 1.87
CA LEU A 216 19.18 17.09 3.13
C LEU A 216 18.41 15.77 2.97
N VAL A 217 17.44 15.71 2.04
CA VAL A 217 16.63 14.50 1.82
C VAL A 217 17.51 13.33 1.38
N SER A 218 18.60 13.62 0.66
CA SER A 218 19.60 12.63 0.27
C SER A 218 20.45 12.14 1.44
N SER A 219 20.55 12.90 2.54
CA SER A 219 21.29 12.51 3.75
C SER A 219 20.44 11.76 4.78
N PHE A 220 19.14 11.61 4.54
CA PHE A 220 18.25 10.85 5.42
C PHE A 220 18.50 9.34 5.33
N SER A 221 18.45 8.67 6.48
CA SER A 221 18.46 7.20 6.58
C SER A 221 17.07 6.67 6.26
N TRP A 222 16.94 5.77 5.28
CA TRP A 222 15.66 5.14 4.91
C TRP A 222 15.67 3.65 5.31
N PRO A 223 14.52 3.04 5.65
CA PRO A 223 13.17 3.61 5.68
C PRO A 223 12.92 4.56 6.86
N GLN A 224 11.89 5.41 6.76
CA GLN A 224 11.48 6.36 7.79
C GLN A 224 9.97 6.36 8.05
N ILE A 225 9.58 6.89 9.20
CA ILE A 225 8.20 7.33 9.45
C ILE A 225 8.05 8.74 8.88
N ALA A 226 7.04 8.95 8.04
CA ALA A 226 6.65 10.26 7.54
C ALA A 226 5.26 10.65 8.04
N TYR A 227 4.98 11.95 8.04
CA TYR A 227 3.65 12.48 8.38
C TYR A 227 3.10 13.27 7.20
N LEU A 228 1.95 12.86 6.67
CA LEU A 228 1.23 13.61 5.64
C LEU A 228 0.15 14.46 6.30
N ASP A 229 0.26 15.77 6.21
CA ASP A 229 -0.82 16.72 6.49
C ASP A 229 -1.57 17.01 5.20
N PHE A 230 -2.81 16.54 5.11
CA PHE A 230 -3.71 16.78 3.98
C PHE A 230 -4.94 17.53 4.49
N GLU A 231 -5.07 18.79 4.05
CA GLU A 231 -6.16 19.70 4.40
C GLU A 231 -6.39 19.86 5.92
N GLY A 232 -5.32 19.78 6.71
CA GLY A 232 -5.34 19.90 8.17
C GLY A 232 -5.58 18.58 8.90
N GLN A 233 -5.67 17.46 8.19
CA GLN A 233 -5.69 16.12 8.77
C GLN A 233 -4.32 15.48 8.64
N LEU A 234 -3.79 15.00 9.77
CA LEU A 234 -2.46 14.41 9.84
C LEU A 234 -2.53 12.87 9.80
N PHE A 235 -1.84 12.28 8.84
CA PHE A 235 -1.72 10.84 8.65
C PHE A 235 -0.27 10.41 8.88
N GLU A 236 -0.06 9.38 9.70
CA GLU A 236 1.25 8.74 9.85
C GLU A 236 1.43 7.69 8.74
N LEU A 237 2.56 7.75 8.04
CA LEU A 237 2.96 6.86 6.97
C LEU A 237 4.18 6.08 7.43
N ASP A 238 4.04 4.76 7.60
CA ASP A 238 5.12 3.88 8.04
C ASP A 238 5.83 3.22 6.84
N GLY A 239 7.10 2.88 7.03
CA GLY A 239 7.94 2.25 6.00
C GLY A 239 8.16 3.12 4.77
N CYS A 240 8.27 4.45 4.94
CA CYS A 240 8.58 5.33 3.81
C CYS A 240 9.99 5.03 3.29
N ASN A 241 10.14 4.89 1.97
CA ASN A 241 11.41 4.65 1.29
C ASN A 241 11.59 5.65 0.14
N LEU A 242 12.82 6.15 -0.02
CA LEU A 242 13.17 7.00 -1.16
C LEU A 242 13.20 6.17 -2.45
N VAL A 243 12.45 6.61 -3.45
CA VAL A 243 12.43 5.98 -4.78
C VAL A 243 13.36 6.73 -5.73
N THR A 244 13.20 8.04 -5.83
CA THR A 244 14.02 8.85 -6.74
C THR A 244 14.02 10.33 -6.38
N ILE A 245 15.03 11.03 -6.85
CA ILE A 245 15.16 12.49 -6.81
C ILE A 245 15.52 12.92 -8.23
N VAL A 246 14.64 13.66 -8.90
CA VAL A 246 14.82 14.09 -10.29
C VAL A 246 14.65 15.60 -10.43
N ASP A 247 15.27 16.18 -11.46
CA ASP A 247 15.09 17.59 -11.78
C ASP A 247 13.61 17.89 -12.08
N TYR A 248 13.11 19.01 -11.56
CA TYR A 248 11.75 19.45 -11.77
C TYR A 248 11.71 20.85 -12.36
N LEU A 249 11.14 20.96 -13.57
CA LEU A 249 10.98 22.23 -14.26
C LEU A 249 9.82 23.03 -13.65
N PHE A 250 10.14 23.89 -12.69
CA PHE A 250 9.15 24.75 -12.08
C PHE A 250 8.94 26.05 -12.88
N SER A 251 7.86 26.09 -13.65
CA SER A 251 7.54 27.22 -14.55
C SER A 251 7.37 28.57 -13.84
N LYS A 252 7.02 28.58 -12.55
CA LYS A 252 6.80 29.81 -11.78
C LYS A 252 8.08 30.45 -11.22
N ALA A 253 9.18 29.70 -11.11
CA ALA A 253 10.47 30.23 -10.70
C ALA A 253 11.62 29.52 -11.45
N PRO A 254 11.79 29.80 -12.75
CA PRO A 254 12.74 29.08 -13.60
C PRO A 254 14.21 29.22 -13.15
N SER A 255 14.52 30.28 -12.39
CA SER A 255 15.86 30.57 -11.88
C SER A 255 16.23 29.80 -10.61
N VAL A 256 15.27 29.13 -9.98
CA VAL A 256 15.50 28.33 -8.76
C VAL A 256 15.44 26.85 -9.15
N PRO A 257 16.58 26.12 -9.07
CA PRO A 257 16.57 24.68 -9.30
C PRO A 257 15.67 23.98 -8.28
N MET A 258 14.64 23.30 -8.79
CA MET A 258 13.71 22.50 -8.02
C MET A 258 13.87 21.03 -8.39
N TYR A 259 13.60 20.15 -7.44
CA TYR A 259 13.67 18.71 -7.62
C TYR A 259 12.35 18.07 -7.17
N LYS A 260 11.93 17.03 -7.87
CA LYS A 260 10.83 16.15 -7.48
C LYS A 260 11.42 14.97 -6.75
N VAL A 261 11.04 14.80 -5.50
CA VAL A 261 11.35 13.62 -4.70
C VAL A 261 10.14 12.69 -4.74
N ALA A 262 10.36 11.42 -5.07
CA ALA A 262 9.33 10.39 -4.99
C ALA A 262 9.66 9.41 -3.87
N ILE A 263 8.66 9.09 -3.07
CA ILE A 263 8.73 8.09 -2.01
C ILE A 263 7.66 7.03 -2.19
N TYR A 264 7.94 5.85 -1.67
CA TYR A 264 7.01 4.74 -1.51
C TYR A 264 6.75 4.54 -0.01
N PHE A 265 5.59 4.04 0.38
CA PHE A 265 5.31 3.66 1.77
C PHE A 265 4.61 2.30 1.83
N ASP A 266 5.05 1.46 2.78
CA ASP A 266 4.63 0.06 2.90
C ASP A 266 3.22 -0.09 3.46
N SER A 267 2.90 0.68 4.50
CA SER A 267 1.66 0.54 5.26
C SER A 267 1.12 1.90 5.68
N PRO A 268 0.39 2.60 4.79
CA PRO A 268 -0.33 3.78 5.21
C PRO A 268 -1.52 3.33 6.08
N GLY A 269 -1.66 3.89 7.28
CA GLY A 269 -2.70 3.47 8.24
C GLY A 269 -4.12 3.50 7.65
N GLU A 270 -5.07 2.81 8.30
CA GLU A 270 -6.46 2.68 7.83
C GLU A 270 -7.14 4.02 7.51
N GLN A 271 -6.87 5.06 8.30
CA GLN A 271 -7.42 6.40 8.09
C GLN A 271 -6.98 7.02 6.76
N PHE A 272 -5.73 6.79 6.36
CA PHE A 272 -5.24 7.26 5.06
C PHE A 272 -5.88 6.48 3.92
N ASN A 273 -6.01 5.16 4.07
CA ASN A 273 -6.68 4.33 3.07
C ASN A 273 -8.13 4.80 2.84
N GLN A 274 -8.87 5.12 3.90
CA GLN A 274 -10.22 5.67 3.80
C GLN A 274 -10.24 7.00 3.05
N LEU A 275 -9.31 7.92 3.34
CA LEU A 275 -9.18 9.18 2.60
C LEU A 275 -9.01 8.93 1.10
N ILE A 276 -8.18 7.96 0.71
CA ILE A 276 -7.96 7.64 -0.70
C ILE A 276 -9.23 7.09 -1.34
N GLU A 277 -9.96 6.19 -0.66
CA GLU A 277 -11.23 5.67 -1.15
C GLU A 277 -12.25 6.79 -1.38
N ASP A 278 -12.41 7.69 -0.41
CA ASP A 278 -13.35 8.81 -0.47
C ASP A 278 -13.01 9.76 -1.64
N LEU A 279 -11.73 9.92 -1.95
CA LEU A 279 -11.26 10.80 -3.02
C LEU A 279 -11.33 10.18 -4.42
N LEU A 280 -11.29 8.84 -4.54
CA LEU A 280 -11.26 8.13 -5.82
C LEU A 280 -12.61 7.53 -6.24
N GLY A 281 -13.58 7.39 -5.34
CA GLY A 281 -14.93 6.92 -5.65
C GLY A 281 -15.07 5.40 -5.93
N ASP A 282 -16.32 4.95 -6.06
CA ASP A 282 -16.81 3.59 -5.77
C ASP A 282 -16.05 2.37 -6.33
N LYS A 283 -16.11 1.31 -5.52
CA LYS A 283 -15.65 -0.07 -5.77
C LYS A 283 -16.23 -0.61 -7.08
N PRO A 284 -15.43 -1.18 -8.00
CA PRO A 284 -15.99 -1.75 -9.23
C PRO A 284 -16.76 -3.03 -8.93
N GLU A 285 -17.82 -3.24 -9.72
CA GLU A 285 -18.59 -4.48 -9.73
C GLU A 285 -17.71 -5.64 -10.21
N ILE A 286 -17.44 -6.58 -9.30
CA ILE A 286 -16.58 -7.76 -9.51
C ILE A 286 -17.04 -8.59 -10.72
N SER A 287 -18.34 -8.57 -11.03
CA SER A 287 -18.95 -9.21 -12.20
C SER A 287 -18.36 -8.76 -13.54
N SER A 288 -17.84 -7.53 -13.63
CA SER A 288 -17.26 -6.97 -14.87
C SER A 288 -15.82 -7.41 -15.16
N LEU A 289 -15.12 -8.00 -14.18
CA LEU A 289 -13.71 -8.40 -14.30
C LEU A 289 -13.51 -9.80 -14.92
N GLY A 290 -14.59 -10.59 -15.03
CA GLY A 290 -14.51 -11.99 -15.48
C GLY A 290 -13.93 -12.18 -16.88
N GLU A 291 -14.29 -11.30 -17.82
CA GLU A 291 -13.78 -11.39 -19.20
C GLU A 291 -12.30 -10.99 -19.31
N GLU A 292 -11.87 -9.95 -18.60
CA GLU A 292 -10.48 -9.49 -18.61
C GLU A 292 -9.53 -10.49 -17.93
N LEU A 293 -10.00 -11.17 -16.87
CA LEU A 293 -9.24 -12.25 -16.21
C LEU A 293 -9.04 -13.48 -17.11
N GLU A 294 -10.08 -13.89 -17.84
CA GLU A 294 -9.96 -15.04 -18.74
C GLU A 294 -8.95 -14.77 -19.87
N LEU A 295 -8.95 -13.56 -20.43
CA LEU A 295 -7.97 -13.12 -21.42
C LEU A 295 -6.56 -13.07 -20.84
N PHE A 296 -6.40 -12.67 -19.58
CA PHE A 296 -5.11 -12.66 -18.91
C PHE A 296 -4.54 -14.08 -18.71
N PHE A 297 -5.36 -15.02 -18.23
CA PHE A 297 -4.92 -16.40 -18.03
C PHE A 297 -4.85 -17.22 -19.34
N ASN A 298 -5.57 -16.83 -20.40
CA ASN A 298 -5.61 -17.53 -21.68
C ASN A 298 -5.44 -16.55 -22.87
N PRO A 299 -4.23 -16.01 -23.09
CA PRO A 299 -3.99 -14.95 -24.09
C PRO A 299 -4.11 -15.41 -25.56
N GLU A 300 -4.26 -16.71 -25.83
CA GLU A 300 -4.36 -17.27 -27.19
C GLU A 300 -5.81 -17.46 -27.72
N ARG A 301 -6.82 -16.90 -27.04
CA ARG A 301 -8.22 -16.91 -27.48
C ARG A 301 -8.66 -15.60 -28.10
#